data_AF-A0A356NJ52-F1
#
_entry.id   AF-A0A356NJ52-F1
#
_cell.length_a   1.000
_cell.length_b   1.000
_cell.length_c   1.000
_cell.angle_alpha   90.00
_cell.angle_beta   90.00
_cell.angle_gamma   90.00
#
_symmetry.space_group_name_H-M   'P 1'
#
loop_
_entity.id
_entity.type
_entity.pdbx_description
1 polymer ?
#
loop_
_entity_poly.entity_id
_entity_poly.type
_entity_poly.pdbx_seq_one_letter_code
_entity_poly.pdbx_strand_id
1 'polypeptide(L)'
;MSAKPKKTVHKKKHADEREPGVHQEPIPVLLFVILLLLAFWGMMYLHTNAGGFNRYVYGPFESYAMVSDVQPGSSDDPMKRGADVYKSICLPCHQASGLGAPGQFPPLAGSDWVNVEGPNRMLRIVINGLSGPVEVNGQSWSGAMPGFGDVIASDEDLAAVITYVRNSWGNEASVCTPEEAALVRSESADRGRPWS
;
A
#
# COMPACT_ATOMS: atom_id res chain seq x y z
N MET A 1 38.85 33.85 91.63
CA MET A 1 39.32 34.81 90.62
C MET A 1 39.80 33.98 89.43
N SER A 2 39.32 34.06 88.20
CA SER A 2 38.43 34.99 87.51
C SER A 2 37.81 34.27 86.32
N ALA A 3 36.52 34.48 86.08
CA ALA A 3 35.86 34.12 84.82
C ALA A 3 36.31 35.06 83.70
N LYS A 4 36.45 34.56 82.46
CA LYS A 4 36.54 35.35 81.21
C LYS A 4 36.02 34.51 80.01
N PRO A 5 35.56 35.15 78.92
CA PRO A 5 34.16 35.05 78.49
C PRO A 5 33.96 34.24 77.19
N LYS A 6 32.76 33.67 77.02
CA LYS A 6 32.32 33.03 75.78
C LYS A 6 32.13 34.08 74.68
N LYS A 7 32.93 34.03 73.61
CA LYS A 7 32.65 34.75 72.36
C LYS A 7 31.80 33.86 71.45
N THR A 8 30.53 34.23 71.28
CA THR A 8 29.64 33.71 70.24
C THR A 8 30.05 34.28 68.89
N VAL A 9 30.51 33.43 67.98
CA VAL A 9 30.71 33.79 66.57
C VAL A 9 29.50 33.31 65.78
N HIS A 10 28.59 34.23 65.44
CA HIS A 10 27.57 33.99 64.43
C HIS A 10 28.25 33.79 63.07
N LYS A 11 28.33 32.53 62.62
CA LYS A 11 28.74 32.19 61.25
C LYS A 11 27.59 32.56 60.30
N LYS A 12 27.75 33.66 59.57
CA LYS A 12 26.85 34.03 58.45
C LYS A 12 26.87 32.87 57.44
N LYS A 13 25.72 32.22 57.22
CA LYS A 13 25.53 31.33 56.07
C LYS A 13 25.49 32.21 54.83
N HIS A 14 26.49 32.07 53.96
CA HIS A 14 26.58 32.81 52.72
C HIS A 14 25.49 32.34 51.75
N ALA A 15 24.95 33.31 51.02
CA ALA A 15 23.73 33.25 50.22
C ALA A 15 23.88 32.47 48.88
N ASP A 16 24.66 31.40 48.88
CA ASP A 16 25.12 30.70 47.66
C ASP A 16 24.41 29.34 47.42
N GLU A 17 23.53 28.91 48.35
CA GLU A 17 22.79 27.63 48.25
C GLU A 17 21.51 27.72 47.39
N ARG A 18 21.32 28.80 46.62
CA ARG A 18 20.07 29.10 45.88
C ARG A 18 20.09 28.80 44.39
N GLU A 19 21.17 28.21 43.86
CA GLU A 19 21.18 27.69 42.50
C GLU A 19 21.11 26.16 42.56
N PRO A 20 20.05 25.52 42.05
CA PRO A 20 20.03 24.07 41.93
C PRO A 20 21.14 23.65 40.96
N GLY A 21 22.26 23.17 41.50
CA GLY A 21 23.36 22.65 40.72
C GLY A 21 22.93 21.39 39.97
N VAL A 22 23.28 21.29 38.69
CA VAL A 22 23.08 20.07 37.90
C VAL A 22 24.06 19.02 38.42
N HIS A 23 23.63 18.21 39.37
CA HIS A 23 24.41 17.09 39.85
C HIS A 23 24.36 15.97 38.80
N GLN A 24 25.54 15.56 38.29
CA GLN A 24 25.66 14.40 37.42
C GLN A 24 25.58 13.14 38.26
N GLU A 25 24.36 12.62 38.44
CA GLU A 25 24.16 11.30 39.03
C GLU A 25 24.20 10.24 37.91
N PRO A 26 24.96 9.14 38.07
CA PRO A 26 24.97 8.07 37.08
C PRO A 26 23.55 7.49 36.99
N ILE A 27 23.03 7.41 35.76
CA ILE A 27 21.68 6.90 35.51
C ILE A 27 21.55 5.51 36.16
N PRO A 28 20.47 5.25 36.92
CA PRO A 28 20.32 3.99 37.63
C PRO A 28 20.31 2.82 36.64
N VAL A 29 21.18 1.84 36.84
CA VAL A 29 21.31 0.65 35.97
C VAL A 29 19.97 -0.04 35.75
N LEU A 30 19.10 -0.04 36.76
CA LEU A 30 17.75 -0.61 36.66
C LEU A 30 16.90 0.06 35.57
N LEU A 31 17.01 1.38 35.40
CA LEU A 31 16.28 2.11 34.36
C LEU A 31 16.76 1.72 32.96
N PHE A 32 18.08 1.54 32.78
CA PHE A 32 18.61 0.99 31.53
C PHE A 32 18.12 -0.42 31.25
N VAL A 33 18.11 -1.30 32.26
CA VAL A 33 17.60 -2.66 32.12
C VAL A 33 16.13 -2.64 31.70
N ILE A 34 15.29 -1.83 32.36
CA ILE A 34 13.87 -1.69 32.01
C ILE A 34 13.69 -1.15 30.58
N LEU A 35 14.44 -0.11 30.19
CA LEU A 35 14.37 0.43 28.84
C LEU A 35 14.78 -0.59 27.78
N LEU A 36 15.82 -1.38 28.04
CA LEU A 36 16.24 -2.45 27.13
C LEU A 36 15.20 -3.56 27.03
N LEU A 37 14.55 -3.94 28.14
CA LEU A 37 13.46 -4.92 28.14
C LEU A 37 12.24 -4.41 27.35
N LEU A 38 11.87 -3.14 27.52
CA LEU A 38 10.78 -2.52 26.76
C LEU A 38 11.11 -2.41 25.27
N ALA A 39 12.35 -2.03 24.93
CA ALA A 39 12.80 -1.98 23.54
C ALA A 39 12.81 -3.38 22.90
N PHE A 40 13.29 -4.39 23.63
CA PHE A 40 13.28 -5.78 23.17
C PHE A 40 11.85 -6.30 22.97
N TRP A 41 10.97 -6.07 23.95
CA TRP A 41 9.57 -6.48 23.84
C TRP A 41 8.85 -5.74 22.71
N GLY A 42 9.07 -4.44 22.56
CA GLY A 42 8.53 -3.65 21.45
C GLY A 42 9.04 -4.13 20.10
N MET A 43 10.32 -4.47 19.99
CA MET A 43 10.89 -5.04 18.76
C MET A 43 10.31 -6.41 18.44
N MET A 44 10.15 -7.29 19.44
CA MET A 44 9.50 -8.60 19.25
C MET A 44 8.02 -8.46 18.87
N TYR A 45 7.31 -7.53 19.50
CA TYR A 45 5.91 -7.22 19.18
C TYR A 45 5.77 -6.68 17.77
N LEU A 46 6.61 -5.72 17.37
CA LEU A 46 6.65 -5.21 16.00
C LEU A 46 7.04 -6.32 15.02
N HIS A 47 8.03 -7.15 15.33
CA HIS A 47 8.42 -8.24 14.44
C HIS A 47 7.28 -9.23 14.16
N THR A 48 6.52 -9.58 15.20
CA THR A 48 5.37 -10.51 15.10
C THR A 48 4.13 -9.85 14.48
N ASN A 49 3.90 -8.56 14.71
CA ASN A 49 2.64 -7.90 14.30
C ASN A 49 2.78 -6.94 13.11
N ALA A 50 4.00 -6.61 12.65
CA ALA A 50 4.21 -5.65 11.57
C ALA A 50 4.10 -6.27 10.17
N GLY A 51 3.74 -7.56 10.04
CA GLY A 51 3.53 -8.19 8.73
C GLY A 51 4.77 -8.13 7.83
N GLY A 52 5.97 -8.24 8.39
CA GLY A 52 7.22 -8.08 7.64
C GLY A 52 7.44 -6.69 7.02
N PHE A 53 6.74 -5.65 7.50
CA PHE A 53 6.75 -4.28 6.96
C PHE A 53 6.34 -4.18 5.48
N ASN A 54 5.58 -5.15 5.00
CA ASN A 54 5.08 -5.15 3.63
C ASN A 54 3.69 -4.49 3.58
N ARG A 55 3.51 -3.51 2.69
CA ARG A 55 2.24 -2.77 2.49
C ARG A 55 1.02 -3.66 2.15
N TYR A 56 1.29 -4.91 1.77
CA TYR A 56 0.28 -5.89 1.37
C TYR A 56 -0.02 -6.95 2.44
N VAL A 57 0.61 -6.89 3.62
CA VAL A 57 0.46 -7.87 4.68
C VAL A 57 -0.23 -7.21 5.89
N TYR A 58 -1.51 -7.54 6.09
CA TYR A 58 -2.31 -7.07 7.23
C TYR A 58 -2.61 -8.24 8.17
N GLY A 59 -2.74 -7.95 9.47
CA GLY A 59 -3.18 -8.94 10.45
C GLY A 59 -4.49 -9.59 9.98
N PRO A 60 -4.61 -10.92 9.98
CA PRO A 60 -3.88 -11.91 10.79
C PRO A 60 -2.62 -12.53 10.16
N PHE A 61 -2.10 -12.01 9.05
CA PHE A 61 -0.96 -12.61 8.35
C PHE A 61 0.37 -11.97 8.77
N GLU A 62 1.42 -12.77 9.02
CA GLU A 62 2.75 -12.28 9.45
C GLU A 62 3.76 -12.14 8.30
N SER A 63 3.47 -12.69 7.10
CA SER A 63 4.39 -12.64 5.96
C SER A 63 3.65 -12.62 4.62
N TYR A 64 4.33 -12.11 3.59
CA TYR A 64 3.80 -12.12 2.22
C TYR A 64 3.56 -13.54 1.70
N ALA A 65 4.36 -14.52 2.11
CA ALA A 65 4.14 -15.92 1.75
C ALA A 65 2.82 -16.48 2.30
N MET A 66 2.48 -16.15 3.55
CA MET A 66 1.19 -16.55 4.12
C MET A 66 0.02 -15.82 3.47
N VAL A 67 0.22 -14.55 3.10
CA VAL A 67 -0.76 -13.82 2.31
C VAL A 67 -0.90 -14.48 0.93
N SER A 68 0.17 -14.81 0.21
CA SER A 68 0.07 -15.45 -1.11
C SER A 68 -0.59 -16.83 -1.08
N ASP A 69 -0.47 -17.56 0.04
CA ASP A 69 -1.08 -18.89 0.20
C ASP A 69 -2.60 -18.84 0.49
N VAL A 70 -3.08 -17.76 1.12
CA VAL A 70 -4.49 -17.59 1.56
C VAL A 70 -5.25 -16.56 0.74
N GLN A 71 -4.55 -15.59 0.14
CA GLN A 71 -5.04 -14.93 -1.07
C GLN A 71 -5.46 -16.07 -1.98
N PRO A 72 -6.68 -16.03 -2.55
CA PRO A 72 -7.13 -17.06 -3.45
C PRO A 72 -6.00 -17.24 -4.47
N GLY A 73 -5.27 -18.34 -4.30
CA GLY A 73 -4.29 -18.81 -5.24
C GLY A 73 -5.11 -18.95 -6.49
N SER A 74 -4.94 -17.97 -7.35
CA SER A 74 -5.51 -17.99 -8.65
C SER A 74 -5.30 -19.39 -9.18
N SER A 75 -6.38 -20.09 -9.53
CA SER A 75 -6.22 -21.35 -10.25
C SER A 75 -5.14 -21.20 -11.32
N ASP A 76 -4.39 -22.26 -11.62
CA ASP A 76 -3.43 -22.26 -12.73
C ASP A 76 -4.06 -21.78 -14.06
N ASP A 77 -5.40 -21.81 -14.14
CA ASP A 77 -6.21 -21.18 -15.17
C ASP A 77 -6.24 -19.63 -15.04
N PRO A 78 -5.62 -18.89 -16.00
CA PRO A 78 -5.60 -17.43 -16.02
C PRO A 78 -7.00 -16.79 -16.10
N MET A 79 -8.00 -17.49 -16.65
CA MET A 79 -9.35 -16.93 -16.77
C MET A 79 -10.06 -16.83 -15.43
N LYS A 80 -9.94 -17.86 -14.60
CA LYS A 80 -10.49 -17.86 -13.25
C LYS A 80 -9.73 -16.88 -12.34
N ARG A 81 -8.40 -16.83 -12.45
CA ARG A 81 -7.56 -15.79 -11.82
C ARG A 81 -8.10 -14.39 -12.11
N GLY A 82 -8.23 -14.09 -13.40
CA GLY A 82 -8.68 -12.79 -13.85
C GLY A 82 -10.12 -12.48 -13.42
N ALA A 83 -11.00 -13.48 -13.37
CA ALA A 83 -12.36 -13.31 -12.90
C ALA A 83 -12.42 -12.90 -11.42
N ASP A 84 -11.55 -13.44 -10.57
CA ASP A 84 -11.55 -13.14 -9.14
C ASP A 84 -10.96 -11.74 -8.85
N VAL A 85 -9.91 -11.36 -9.59
CA VAL A 85 -9.40 -9.97 -9.59
C VAL A 85 -10.49 -9.01 -10.09
N TYR A 86 -11.18 -9.35 -11.18
CA TYR A 86 -12.26 -8.55 -11.75
C TYR A 86 -13.39 -8.32 -10.74
N LYS A 87 -13.85 -9.37 -10.06
CA LYS A 87 -14.92 -9.27 -9.04
C LYS A 87 -14.52 -8.36 -7.89
N SER A 88 -13.25 -8.38 -7.50
CA SER A 88 -12.75 -7.64 -6.34
C SER A 88 -12.54 -6.16 -6.64
N ILE A 89 -12.10 -5.83 -7.86
CA ILE A 89 -11.62 -4.47 -8.19
C ILE A 89 -12.46 -3.79 -9.28
N CYS A 90 -12.80 -4.50 -10.35
CA CYS A 90 -13.37 -3.90 -11.57
C CYS A 90 -14.90 -3.92 -11.57
N LEU A 91 -15.50 -4.94 -10.96
CA LEU A 91 -16.94 -5.19 -10.93
C LEU A 91 -17.78 -4.01 -10.39
N PRO A 92 -17.37 -3.28 -9.33
CA PRO A 92 -18.17 -2.18 -8.80
C PRO A 92 -18.50 -1.09 -9.84
N CYS A 93 -17.61 -0.86 -10.82
CA CYS A 93 -17.80 0.16 -11.86
C CYS A 93 -18.27 -0.47 -13.18
N HIS A 94 -17.64 -1.55 -13.62
CA HIS A 94 -17.91 -2.15 -14.94
C HIS A 94 -19.03 -3.20 -14.95
N GLN A 95 -19.57 -3.55 -13.78
CA GLN A 95 -20.67 -4.48 -13.57
C GLN A 95 -20.35 -5.92 -13.98
N ALA A 96 -21.11 -6.90 -13.48
CA ALA A 96 -20.89 -8.31 -13.83
C ALA A 96 -21.07 -8.60 -15.34
N SER A 97 -21.89 -7.80 -16.03
CA SER A 97 -22.11 -7.89 -17.48
C SER A 97 -21.01 -7.23 -18.32
N GLY A 98 -20.08 -6.50 -17.70
CA GLY A 98 -19.08 -5.72 -18.42
C GLY A 98 -19.66 -4.53 -19.20
N LEU A 99 -20.95 -4.21 -19.06
CA LEU A 99 -21.58 -3.09 -19.77
C LEU A 99 -21.35 -1.73 -19.08
N GLY A 100 -20.83 -1.72 -17.85
CA GLY A 100 -20.70 -0.52 -17.06
C GLY A 100 -22.05 0.14 -16.75
N ALA A 101 -22.04 1.47 -16.61
CA ALA A 101 -23.21 2.27 -16.33
C ALA A 101 -23.28 3.42 -17.35
N PRO A 102 -24.34 3.52 -18.16
CA PRO A 102 -24.46 4.54 -19.22
C PRO A 102 -24.17 5.95 -18.71
N GLY A 103 -23.28 6.67 -19.42
CA GLY A 103 -22.89 8.04 -19.08
C GLY A 103 -21.90 8.19 -17.91
N GLN A 104 -21.53 7.11 -17.23
CA GLN A 104 -20.59 7.11 -16.09
C GLN A 104 -19.39 6.19 -16.31
N PHE A 105 -19.64 4.90 -16.62
CA PHE A 105 -18.60 3.89 -16.78
C PHE A 105 -18.72 3.21 -18.16
N PRO A 106 -17.67 3.24 -18.98
CA PRO A 106 -17.72 2.68 -20.32
C PRO A 106 -17.88 1.15 -20.29
N PRO A 107 -18.48 0.58 -21.35
CA PRO A 107 -18.56 -0.86 -21.50
C PRO A 107 -17.17 -1.45 -21.80
N LEU A 108 -16.88 -2.58 -21.19
CA LEU A 108 -15.79 -3.50 -21.55
C LEU A 108 -16.29 -4.62 -22.49
N ALA A 109 -17.57 -4.99 -22.36
CA ALA A 109 -18.21 -5.97 -23.22
C ALA A 109 -18.34 -5.43 -24.65
N GLY A 110 -17.77 -6.14 -25.62
CA GLY A 110 -17.78 -5.72 -27.04
C GLY A 110 -17.12 -4.37 -27.29
N SER A 111 -16.19 -3.96 -26.43
CA SER A 111 -15.52 -2.66 -26.55
C SER A 111 -14.46 -2.69 -27.64
N ASP A 112 -14.50 -1.71 -28.55
CA ASP A 112 -13.44 -1.45 -29.51
C ASP A 112 -12.07 -1.26 -28.86
N TRP A 113 -12.01 -0.64 -27.67
CA TRP A 113 -10.79 -0.46 -26.89
C TRP A 113 -10.24 -1.76 -26.31
N VAL A 114 -11.09 -2.72 -25.98
CA VAL A 114 -10.69 -4.03 -25.47
C VAL A 114 -10.22 -4.93 -26.61
N ASN A 115 -10.84 -4.81 -27.78
CA ASN A 115 -10.55 -5.65 -28.94
C ASN A 115 -9.43 -5.11 -29.85
N VAL A 116 -8.76 -4.02 -29.47
CA VAL A 116 -7.55 -3.58 -30.18
C VAL A 116 -6.41 -4.61 -30.09
N GLU A 117 -5.51 -4.55 -31.06
CA GLU A 117 -4.30 -5.35 -31.09
C GLU A 117 -3.42 -5.08 -29.86
N GLY A 118 -3.09 -6.16 -29.15
CA GLY A 118 -2.25 -6.15 -27.96
C GLY A 118 -2.94 -5.61 -26.69
N PRO A 119 -2.44 -5.99 -25.49
CA PRO A 119 -3.03 -5.61 -24.20
C PRO A 119 -2.58 -4.21 -23.70
N ASN A 120 -1.60 -3.59 -24.37
CA ASN A 120 -0.86 -2.42 -23.88
C ASN A 120 -1.75 -1.24 -23.46
N ARG A 121 -2.81 -0.95 -24.23
CA ARG A 121 -3.73 0.15 -23.88
C ARG A 121 -4.40 -0.11 -22.53
N MET A 122 -4.96 -1.30 -22.36
CA MET A 122 -5.65 -1.67 -21.12
C MET A 122 -4.69 -1.73 -19.94
N LEU A 123 -3.49 -2.30 -20.14
CA LEU A 123 -2.45 -2.34 -19.11
C LEU A 123 -2.12 -0.93 -18.60
N ARG A 124 -1.87 0.02 -19.51
CA ARG A 124 -1.56 1.43 -19.16
C ARG A 124 -2.70 2.09 -18.39
N ILE A 125 -3.95 1.85 -18.81
CA ILE A 125 -5.15 2.39 -18.15
C ILE A 125 -5.31 1.78 -16.74
N VAL A 126 -5.15 0.46 -16.60
CA VAL A 126 -5.30 -0.19 -15.29
C VAL A 126 -4.17 0.22 -14.34
N ILE A 127 -2.94 0.37 -14.84
CA ILE A 127 -1.79 0.76 -14.00
C ILE A 127 -1.93 2.21 -13.52
N ASN A 128 -2.08 3.18 -14.43
CA ASN A 128 -2.00 4.60 -14.09
C ASN A 128 -3.35 5.32 -14.00
N GLY A 129 -4.45 4.68 -14.43
CA GLY A 129 -5.77 5.29 -14.53
C GLY A 129 -6.00 6.04 -15.84
N LEU A 130 -7.23 6.50 -16.04
CA LEU A 130 -7.68 7.24 -17.23
C LEU A 130 -8.64 8.35 -16.81
N SER A 131 -8.50 9.54 -17.37
CA SER A 131 -9.32 10.69 -17.06
C SER A 131 -9.51 11.57 -18.29
N GLY A 132 -10.72 12.02 -18.55
CA GLY A 132 -11.00 12.94 -19.66
C GLY A 132 -12.01 12.36 -20.65
N PRO A 133 -12.35 13.11 -21.69
CA PRO A 133 -13.30 12.66 -22.71
C PRO A 133 -12.68 11.55 -23.55
N VAL A 134 -13.24 10.36 -23.47
CA VAL A 134 -12.87 9.20 -24.28
C VAL A 134 -14.06 8.73 -25.10
N GLU A 135 -13.80 8.19 -26.28
CA GLU A 135 -14.83 7.63 -27.14
C GLU A 135 -14.68 6.11 -27.19
N VAL A 136 -15.69 5.39 -26.71
CA VAL A 136 -15.73 3.92 -26.70
C VAL A 136 -17.03 3.50 -27.40
N ASN A 137 -16.92 2.68 -28.44
CA ASN A 137 -18.06 2.27 -29.28
C ASN A 137 -18.91 3.45 -29.81
N GLY A 138 -18.28 4.55 -30.19
CA GLY A 138 -18.97 5.75 -30.71
C GLY A 138 -19.72 6.58 -29.67
N GLN A 139 -19.60 6.24 -28.37
CA GLN A 139 -20.16 7.01 -27.27
C GLN A 139 -19.06 7.75 -26.52
N SER A 140 -19.32 9.02 -26.15
CA SER A 140 -18.39 9.83 -25.38
C SER A 140 -18.58 9.62 -23.88
N TRP A 141 -17.47 9.46 -23.16
CA TRP A 141 -17.39 9.22 -21.73
C TRP A 141 -16.42 10.22 -21.11
N SER A 142 -16.80 10.89 -20.02
CA SER A 142 -15.96 11.87 -19.33
C SER A 142 -15.58 11.45 -17.90
N GLY A 143 -15.66 10.15 -17.62
CA GLY A 143 -15.34 9.59 -16.31
C GLY A 143 -13.85 9.65 -15.97
N ALA A 144 -13.55 9.41 -14.69
CA ALA A 144 -12.19 9.21 -14.20
C ALA A 144 -12.08 7.81 -13.59
N MET A 145 -11.21 6.98 -14.16
CA MET A 145 -10.79 5.70 -13.62
C MET A 145 -9.48 5.89 -12.86
N PRO A 146 -9.42 5.59 -11.55
CA PRO A 146 -8.17 5.64 -10.80
C PRO A 146 -7.19 4.56 -11.29
N GLY A 147 -5.91 4.78 -11.07
CA GLY A 147 -4.88 3.77 -11.30
C GLY A 147 -4.92 2.70 -10.22
N PHE A 148 -4.88 1.44 -10.63
CA PHE A 148 -4.85 0.26 -9.77
C PHE A 148 -3.49 -0.45 -9.79
N GLY A 149 -2.45 0.12 -10.42
CA GLY A 149 -1.13 -0.50 -10.49
C GLY A 149 -0.54 -0.83 -9.12
N ASP A 150 -0.75 0.02 -8.11
CA ASP A 150 -0.30 -0.24 -6.75
C ASP A 150 -1.15 -1.27 -6.00
N VAL A 151 -2.42 -1.41 -6.39
CA VAL A 151 -3.36 -2.36 -5.79
C VAL A 151 -3.14 -3.76 -6.35
N ILE A 152 -2.95 -3.87 -7.67
CA ILE A 152 -2.64 -5.11 -8.39
C ILE A 152 -1.12 -5.24 -8.50
N ALA A 153 -0.52 -5.71 -7.41
CA ALA A 153 0.94 -5.78 -7.25
C ALA A 153 1.60 -6.85 -8.15
N SER A 154 0.90 -7.96 -8.38
CA SER A 154 1.38 -9.08 -9.19
C SER A 154 1.11 -8.83 -10.67
N ASP A 155 2.14 -9.04 -11.50
CA ASP A 155 2.01 -8.95 -12.95
C ASP A 155 1.20 -10.12 -13.53
N GLU A 156 1.19 -11.26 -12.83
CA GLU A 156 0.34 -12.39 -13.14
C GLU A 156 -1.15 -12.06 -12.90
N ASP A 157 -1.49 -11.39 -11.79
CA ASP A 157 -2.86 -10.91 -11.54
C ASP A 157 -3.29 -9.88 -12.58
N LEU A 158 -2.38 -8.96 -12.92
CA LEU A 158 -2.64 -7.93 -13.91
C LEU A 158 -2.87 -8.54 -15.30
N ALA A 159 -1.98 -9.42 -15.75
CA ALA A 159 -2.10 -10.11 -17.02
C ALA A 159 -3.37 -10.96 -17.08
N ALA A 160 -3.71 -11.63 -15.99
CA ALA A 160 -4.91 -12.46 -15.91
C ALA A 160 -6.20 -11.65 -15.98
N VAL A 161 -6.32 -10.52 -15.26
CA VAL A 161 -7.55 -9.69 -15.33
C VAL A 161 -7.74 -9.07 -16.71
N ILE A 162 -6.64 -8.65 -17.35
CA ILE A 162 -6.70 -8.15 -18.74
C ILE A 162 -7.14 -9.27 -19.68
N THR A 163 -6.57 -10.48 -19.54
CA THR A 163 -6.94 -11.65 -20.34
C THR A 163 -8.41 -12.02 -20.16
N TYR A 164 -8.90 -12.02 -18.91
CA TYR A 164 -10.30 -12.30 -18.60
C TYR A 164 -11.24 -11.31 -19.29
N VAL A 165 -10.98 -10.00 -19.19
CA VAL A 165 -11.80 -8.98 -19.85
C VAL A 165 -11.76 -9.12 -21.38
N ARG A 166 -10.58 -9.40 -21.95
CA ARG A 166 -10.35 -9.58 -23.39
C ARG A 166 -10.98 -10.84 -23.99
N ASN A 167 -11.37 -11.81 -23.15
CA ASN A 167 -11.99 -13.07 -23.55
C ASN A 167 -13.38 -13.28 -22.89
N SER A 168 -13.97 -12.21 -22.36
CA SER A 168 -15.31 -12.23 -21.76
C SER A 168 -16.31 -11.45 -22.60
N TRP A 169 -17.60 -11.75 -22.42
CA TRP A 169 -18.71 -11.02 -23.05
C TRP A 169 -18.63 -10.90 -24.58
N GLY A 170 -18.11 -11.93 -25.23
CA GLY A 170 -17.95 -11.96 -26.70
C GLY A 170 -16.75 -11.18 -27.22
N ASN A 171 -15.85 -10.71 -26.35
CA ASN A 171 -14.54 -10.25 -26.77
C ASN A 171 -13.68 -11.44 -27.20
N GLU A 172 -12.94 -11.28 -28.30
CA GLU A 172 -12.06 -12.30 -28.89
C GLU A 172 -10.68 -11.70 -29.13
N ALA A 173 -10.09 -11.11 -28.09
CA ALA A 173 -8.81 -10.44 -28.17
C ALA A 173 -7.68 -11.29 -27.60
N SER A 174 -6.44 -11.00 -28.03
CA SER A 174 -5.25 -11.75 -27.60
C SER A 174 -5.11 -11.82 -26.09
N VAL A 175 -4.58 -12.92 -25.58
CA VAL A 175 -4.20 -13.03 -24.15
C VAL A 175 -3.10 -12.02 -23.81
N CYS A 176 -3.02 -11.64 -22.53
CA CYS A 176 -1.94 -10.83 -21.99
C CYS A 176 -1.02 -11.74 -21.18
N THR A 177 0.28 -11.66 -21.39
CA THR A 177 1.26 -12.42 -20.60
C THR A 177 1.77 -11.60 -19.40
N PRO A 178 2.27 -12.26 -18.33
CA PRO A 178 2.90 -11.57 -17.21
C PRO A 178 4.10 -10.71 -17.63
N GLU A 179 4.86 -11.14 -18.65
CA GLU A 179 6.01 -10.40 -19.17
C GLU A 179 5.58 -9.09 -19.85
N GLU A 180 4.47 -9.10 -20.60
CA GLU A 180 3.89 -7.90 -21.19
C GLU A 180 3.40 -6.93 -20.11
N ALA A 181 2.75 -7.45 -19.07
CA ALA A 181 2.31 -6.67 -17.92
C ALA A 181 3.49 -6.00 -17.18
N ALA A 182 4.55 -6.77 -16.90
CA ALA A 182 5.76 -6.29 -16.26
C ALA A 182 6.47 -5.21 -17.11
N LEU A 183 6.58 -5.44 -18.43
CA LEU A 183 7.16 -4.49 -19.36
C LEU A 183 6.42 -3.15 -19.30
N VAL A 184 5.09 -3.16 -19.48
CA VAL A 184 4.29 -1.93 -19.47
C VAL A 184 4.34 -1.23 -18.11
N ARG A 185 4.36 -1.99 -17.01
CA ARG A 185 4.53 -1.42 -15.67
C ARG A 185 5.86 -0.69 -15.53
N SER A 186 6.95 -1.27 -16.02
CA SER A 186 8.26 -0.62 -16.01
C SER A 186 8.30 0.64 -16.89
N GLU A 187 7.68 0.61 -18.07
CA GLU A 187 7.60 1.76 -18.98
C GLU A 187 6.80 2.92 -18.40
N SER A 188 5.84 2.62 -17.52
CA SER A 188 4.91 3.60 -16.95
C SER A 188 5.20 3.93 -15.48
N ALA A 189 6.30 3.43 -14.91
CA ALA A 189 6.67 3.62 -13.51
C ALA A 189 6.85 5.10 -13.13
N ASP A 190 7.40 5.91 -14.04
CA ASP A 190 7.66 7.34 -13.80
C ASP A 190 6.38 8.21 -13.89
N ARG A 191 5.25 7.62 -14.28
CA ARG A 191 4.00 8.34 -14.52
C ARG A 191 3.09 8.28 -13.29
N GLY A 192 3.06 9.37 -12.53
CA GLY A 192 2.14 9.55 -11.40
C GLY A 192 0.76 10.13 -11.73
N ARG A 193 0.42 10.34 -13.02
CA ARG A 193 -0.86 10.94 -13.44
C ARG A 193 -1.66 10.02 -14.39
N PRO A 194 -3.00 10.02 -14.30
CA PRO A 194 -3.85 9.30 -15.24
C PRO A 194 -3.59 9.67 -16.70
N TRP A 195 -3.90 8.73 -17.60
CA TRP A 195 -3.95 8.99 -19.03
C TRP A 195 -5.14 9.89 -19.39
N SER A 196 -5.08 10.59 -20.51
CA SER A 196 -6.12 11.50 -21.00
C SER A 196 -6.33 11.37 -22.49
#